data_AF-A0AA38GE21-F1
#
_entry.id   AF-A0AA38GE21-F1
#
_cell.length_a   1.000
_cell.length_b   1.000
_cell.length_c   1.000
_cell.angle_alpha   90.00
_cell.angle_beta   90.00
_cell.angle_gamma   90.00
#
_symmetry.space_group_name_H-M   'P 1'
#
loop_
_entity.id
_entity.type
_entity.pdbx_description
1 polymer ?
#
loop_
_entity_poly.entity_id
_entity_poly.type
_entity_poly.pdbx_seq_one_letter_code
_entity_poly.pdbx_strand_id
1 'polypeptide(L)'
;ILGIIDQPILRERWIGKIGEKSTFNGQEISTRSCNSLATTYMYTTSPHLFSGEAEEAFGRVRNKVKVPLYGCDCYAYALLASGHVDLVIECGLKLYDFLALVPVIEGAGGVITDWKGNKLTWKPSSDGNFP
;
A
#
# COMPACT_ATOMS: atom_id res chain seq x y z
N ILE A 1 7.11 9.18 10.52
CA ILE A 1 7.27 10.54 9.95
C ILE A 1 7.93 10.55 8.57
N LEU A 2 8.74 9.54 8.24
CA LEU A 2 9.41 9.34 6.95
C LEU A 2 9.22 7.87 6.57
N GLY A 3 9.11 7.59 5.27
CA GLY A 3 9.10 6.24 4.72
C GLY A 3 9.82 6.21 3.37
N ILE A 4 10.52 5.11 3.11
CA ILE A 4 11.28 4.90 1.88
C ILE A 4 10.96 3.51 1.35
N ILE A 5 10.62 3.41 0.07
CA ILE A 5 10.59 2.15 -0.67
C ILE A 5 11.75 2.21 -1.66
N ASP A 6 12.69 1.29 -1.56
CA ASP A 6 13.90 1.24 -2.40
C ASP A 6 13.97 -0.10 -3.13
N GLN A 7 13.94 -0.06 -4.45
CA GLN A 7 14.27 -1.18 -5.31
C GLN A 7 15.70 -0.95 -5.83
N PRO A 8 16.73 -1.57 -5.22
CA PRO A 8 18.12 -1.21 -5.48
C PRO A 8 18.65 -1.70 -6.83
N ILE A 9 18.04 -2.74 -7.41
CA ILE A 9 18.44 -3.31 -8.70
C ILE A 9 17.99 -2.39 -9.86
N LEU A 10 16.75 -1.93 -9.80
CA LEU A 10 16.13 -0.99 -10.73
C LEU A 10 16.57 0.45 -10.46
N ARG A 11 17.16 0.71 -9.29
CA ARG A 11 17.57 2.04 -8.82
C ARG A 11 16.37 2.98 -8.72
N GLU A 12 15.34 2.47 -8.08
CA GLU A 12 14.06 3.14 -7.93
C GLU A 12 13.81 3.42 -6.46
N ARG A 13 13.61 4.69 -6.11
CA ARG A 13 13.41 5.12 -4.73
C ARG A 13 12.21 6.04 -4.60
N TRP A 14 11.24 5.59 -3.79
CA TRP A 14 10.12 6.40 -3.35
C TRP A 14 10.39 6.94 -1.95
N ILE A 15 10.18 8.24 -1.75
CA ILE A 15 10.38 8.90 -0.45
C ILE A 15 9.11 9.66 -0.10
N GLY A 16 8.55 9.38 1.07
CA GLY A 16 7.41 10.10 1.63
C GLY A 16 7.77 10.68 3.00
N LYS A 17 7.51 11.96 3.19
CA LYS A 17 7.72 12.68 4.45
C LYS A 17 6.45 13.45 4.81
N ILE A 18 6.03 13.36 6.07
CA ILE A 18 4.82 14.06 6.53
C ILE A 18 4.97 15.57 6.29
N GLY A 19 3.99 16.16 5.59
CA GLY A 19 3.96 17.58 5.23
C GLY A 19 4.60 17.92 3.88
N GLU A 20 5.16 16.95 3.18
CA GLU A 20 5.75 17.11 1.84
C GLU A 20 5.09 16.17 0.84
N LYS A 21 5.17 16.52 -0.45
CA LYS A 21 4.76 15.59 -1.51
C LYS A 21 5.76 14.44 -1.61
N SER A 22 5.24 13.25 -1.84
CA SER A 22 6.08 12.09 -2.08
C SER A 22 6.81 12.23 -3.41
N THR A 23 8.02 11.65 -3.47
CA THR A 23 8.86 11.68 -4.67
C THR A 23 9.24 10.29 -5.12
N PHE A 24 9.44 10.12 -6.42
CA PHE A 24 10.08 8.98 -7.06
C PHE A 24 11.35 9.45 -7.76
N ASN A 25 12.51 8.96 -7.32
CA ASN A 25 13.83 9.41 -7.82
C ASN A 25 13.98 10.95 -7.84
N GLY A 26 13.42 11.62 -6.83
CA GLY A 26 13.47 13.08 -6.66
C GLY A 26 12.39 13.87 -7.42
N GLN A 27 11.53 13.21 -8.20
CA GLN A 27 10.41 13.86 -8.89
C GLN A 27 9.11 13.67 -8.11
N GLU A 28 8.31 14.72 -7.96
CA GLU A 28 7.00 14.61 -7.30
C GLU A 28 6.10 13.59 -8.02
N ILE A 29 5.38 12.78 -7.24
CA ILE A 29 4.39 11.83 -7.74
C ILE A 29 3.01 12.12 -7.17
N SER A 30 2.00 11.58 -7.83
CA SER A 30 0.61 11.65 -7.40
C SER A 30 -0.08 10.34 -7.73
N THR A 31 -0.96 9.91 -6.84
CA THR A 31 -1.97 8.91 -7.19
C THR A 31 -2.89 9.46 -8.27
N ARG A 32 -3.61 8.57 -8.96
CA ARG A 32 -4.63 8.95 -9.94
C ARG A 32 -6.03 8.81 -9.35
N SER A 33 -7.01 9.48 -9.95
CA SER A 33 -8.41 9.29 -9.61
C SER A 33 -8.97 7.98 -10.17
N CYS A 34 -9.82 7.31 -9.39
CA CYS A 34 -10.54 6.11 -9.80
C CYS A 34 -11.98 6.17 -9.27
N ASN A 35 -12.96 6.26 -10.18
CA ASN A 35 -14.35 6.58 -9.83
C ASN A 35 -15.25 5.34 -9.64
N SER A 36 -14.76 4.14 -9.92
CA SER A 36 -15.53 2.90 -9.79
C SER A 36 -14.63 1.69 -9.65
N LEU A 37 -15.05 0.71 -8.85
CA LEU A 37 -14.37 -0.58 -8.72
C LEU A 37 -14.23 -1.29 -10.08
N ALA A 38 -15.25 -1.20 -10.95
CA ALA A 38 -15.24 -1.87 -12.25
C ALA A 38 -14.11 -1.39 -13.18
N THR A 39 -13.45 -0.28 -12.88
CA THR A 39 -12.31 0.27 -13.63
C THR A 39 -10.97 0.14 -12.88
N THR A 40 -10.98 -0.38 -11.66
CA THR A 40 -9.83 -0.48 -10.74
C THR A 40 -8.88 -1.62 -11.13
N TYR A 41 -7.60 -1.31 -11.23
CA TYR A 41 -6.51 -2.29 -11.21
C TYR A 41 -6.09 -2.52 -9.77
N MET A 42 -6.28 -3.75 -9.30
CA MET A 42 -5.99 -4.14 -7.92
C MET A 42 -4.77 -5.04 -7.87
N TYR A 43 -3.91 -4.86 -6.87
CA TYR A 43 -2.83 -5.79 -6.53
C TYR A 43 -3.03 -6.44 -5.17
N THR A 44 -2.44 -7.62 -5.01
CA THR A 44 -2.14 -8.28 -3.74
C THR A 44 -0.93 -9.19 -3.94
N THR A 45 -0.11 -9.45 -2.93
CA THR A 45 1.06 -10.34 -3.12
C THR A 45 0.68 -11.74 -3.59
N SER A 46 -0.33 -12.36 -2.97
CA SER A 46 -0.78 -13.69 -3.36
C SER A 46 -2.21 -13.97 -2.90
N PRO A 47 -3.03 -14.66 -3.71
CA PRO A 47 -4.37 -15.06 -3.27
C PRO A 47 -4.33 -16.07 -2.11
N HIS A 48 -3.20 -16.74 -1.89
CA HIS A 48 -3.05 -17.77 -0.85
C HIS A 48 -2.66 -17.20 0.53
N LEU A 49 -2.46 -15.88 0.65
CA LEU A 49 -2.17 -15.22 1.93
C LEU A 49 -3.45 -14.83 2.71
N PHE A 50 -4.61 -15.18 2.17
CA PHE A 50 -5.90 -14.97 2.81
C PHE A 50 -6.44 -16.29 3.33
N SER A 51 -7.14 -16.25 4.47
CA SER A 51 -7.80 -17.42 5.04
C SER A 51 -9.07 -17.01 5.81
N GLY A 52 -10.04 -17.93 5.89
CA GLY A 52 -11.30 -17.72 6.62
C GLY A 52 -12.04 -16.45 6.16
N GLU A 53 -12.52 -15.66 7.11
CA GLU A 53 -13.26 -14.41 6.84
C GLU A 53 -12.46 -13.42 5.98
N ALA A 54 -11.13 -13.45 6.05
CA ALA A 54 -10.28 -12.56 5.26
C ALA A 54 -10.32 -12.91 3.77
N GLU A 55 -10.37 -14.20 3.44
CA GLU A 55 -10.50 -14.68 2.07
C GLU A 55 -11.87 -14.32 1.47
N GLU A 56 -12.93 -14.48 2.24
CA GLU A 56 -14.28 -14.08 1.82
C GLU A 56 -14.37 -12.57 1.57
N ALA A 57 -13.80 -11.75 2.48
CA ALA A 57 -13.77 -10.31 2.34
C ALA A 57 -12.98 -9.86 1.10
N PHE A 58 -11.79 -10.44 0.89
CA PHE A 58 -11.00 -10.20 -0.31
C PHE A 58 -11.77 -10.61 -1.57
N GLY A 59 -12.42 -11.77 -1.57
CA GLY A 59 -13.22 -12.27 -2.69
C GLY A 59 -14.34 -11.30 -3.11
N ARG A 60 -15.01 -10.65 -2.15
CA ARG A 60 -16.06 -9.65 -2.44
C ARG A 60 -15.54 -8.44 -3.23
N VAL A 61 -14.30 -8.01 -2.97
CA VAL A 61 -13.67 -6.90 -3.70
C VAL A 61 -13.07 -7.38 -5.02
N ARG A 62 -12.32 -8.48 -4.99
CA ARG A 62 -11.67 -9.10 -6.16
C ARG A 62 -12.65 -9.31 -7.31
N ASN A 63 -13.88 -9.74 -7.03
CA ASN A 63 -14.87 -10.03 -8.06
C ASN A 63 -15.57 -8.77 -8.63
N LYS A 64 -15.27 -7.58 -8.11
CA LYS A 64 -15.83 -6.29 -8.54
C LYS A 64 -14.81 -5.38 -9.23
N VAL A 65 -13.52 -5.70 -9.14
CA VAL A 65 -12.46 -4.91 -9.76
C VAL A 65 -12.34 -5.21 -11.26
N LYS A 66 -11.70 -4.32 -12.04
CA LYS A 66 -11.46 -4.55 -13.46
C LYS A 66 -10.55 -5.76 -13.68
N VAL A 67 -9.41 -5.77 -12.98
CA VAL A 67 -8.41 -6.85 -13.05
C VAL A 67 -7.74 -6.99 -11.69
N PRO A 68 -7.76 -8.19 -11.08
CA PRO A 68 -6.88 -8.54 -9.97
C PRO A 68 -5.52 -8.99 -10.50
N LEU A 69 -4.47 -8.30 -10.10
CA LEU A 69 -3.06 -8.61 -10.36
C LEU A 69 -2.40 -9.11 -9.08
N TYR A 70 -1.32 -9.86 -9.23
CA TYR A 70 -0.69 -10.58 -8.13
C TYR A 70 0.83 -10.38 -8.11
N GLY A 71 1.40 -10.51 -6.91
CA GLY A 71 2.84 -10.43 -6.65
C GLY A 71 3.31 -9.05 -6.19
N CYS A 72 4.64 -8.90 -6.20
CA CYS A 72 5.42 -7.67 -6.05
C CYS A 72 5.32 -6.87 -4.73
N ASP A 73 4.71 -7.40 -3.67
CA ASP A 73 4.86 -6.93 -2.28
C ASP A 73 4.77 -5.38 -2.16
N CYS A 74 5.77 -4.74 -1.54
CA CYS A 74 5.84 -3.29 -1.36
C CYS A 74 5.86 -2.50 -2.69
N TYR A 75 6.23 -3.12 -3.81
CA TYR A 75 6.30 -2.48 -5.11
C TYR A 75 4.90 -2.14 -5.67
N ALA A 76 3.88 -2.94 -5.36
CA ALA A 76 2.50 -2.62 -5.72
C ALA A 76 2.04 -1.28 -5.11
N TYR A 77 2.45 -1.01 -3.87
CA TYR A 77 2.18 0.26 -3.18
C TYR A 77 2.97 1.43 -3.77
N ALA A 78 4.20 1.19 -4.22
CA ALA A 78 5.01 2.19 -4.93
C ALA A 78 4.38 2.58 -6.29
N LEU A 79 3.87 1.59 -7.03
CA LEU A 79 3.12 1.82 -8.27
C LEU A 79 1.80 2.55 -8.01
N LEU A 80 1.12 2.24 -6.90
CA LEU A 80 -0.08 2.96 -6.48
C LEU A 80 0.22 4.43 -6.19
N ALA A 81 1.27 4.71 -5.40
CA ALA A 81 1.70 6.07 -5.11
C ALA A 81 2.07 6.86 -6.38
N SER A 82 2.51 6.16 -7.44
CA SER A 82 2.85 6.75 -8.74
C SER A 82 1.67 6.81 -9.72
N GLY A 83 0.47 6.41 -9.31
CA GLY A 83 -0.74 6.47 -10.13
C GLY A 83 -0.89 5.36 -11.18
N HIS A 84 -0.12 4.27 -11.06
CA HIS A 84 -0.21 3.11 -11.98
C HIS A 84 -1.14 1.99 -11.46
N VAL A 85 -1.42 1.99 -10.16
CA VAL A 85 -2.31 1.03 -9.48
C VAL A 85 -3.36 1.80 -8.68
N ASP A 86 -4.57 1.28 -8.59
CA ASP A 86 -5.68 1.96 -7.92
C ASP A 86 -5.93 1.43 -6.51
N LEU A 87 -5.66 0.14 -6.28
CA LEU A 87 -6.00 -0.53 -5.03
C LEU A 87 -4.97 -1.62 -4.71
N VAL A 88 -4.54 -1.68 -3.46
CA VAL A 88 -3.78 -2.82 -2.93
C VAL A 88 -4.49 -3.33 -1.68
N ILE A 89 -4.75 -4.64 -1.61
CA ILE A 89 -5.36 -5.28 -0.44
C ILE A 89 -4.48 -6.44 -0.01
N GLU A 90 -4.06 -6.41 1.25
CA GLU A 90 -3.25 -7.47 1.86
C GLU A 90 -3.76 -7.82 3.25
N CYS A 91 -3.36 -9.00 3.71
CA CYS A 91 -3.66 -9.54 5.04
C CYS A 91 -2.37 -10.09 5.66
N GLY A 92 -2.26 -10.06 6.98
CA GLY A 92 -1.13 -10.66 7.70
C GLY A 92 0.18 -9.85 7.69
N LEU A 93 0.15 -8.60 7.22
CA LEU A 93 1.32 -7.73 7.22
C LEU A 93 1.81 -7.42 8.64
N LYS A 94 3.11 -7.47 8.81
CA LYS A 94 3.80 -7.05 10.03
C LYS A 94 4.09 -5.57 9.96
N LEU A 95 4.46 -5.02 11.11
CA LEU A 95 4.68 -3.58 11.24
C LEU A 95 5.74 -3.04 10.26
N TYR A 96 6.82 -3.80 10.10
CA TYR A 96 7.91 -3.46 9.19
C TYR A 96 7.53 -3.52 7.71
N ASP A 97 6.44 -4.21 7.35
CA ASP A 97 5.98 -4.31 5.97
C ASP A 97 5.20 -3.06 5.54
N PHE A 98 4.47 -2.41 6.45
CA PHE A 98 3.56 -1.30 6.07
C PHE A 98 3.94 0.09 6.60
N LEU A 99 4.73 0.20 7.68
CA LEU A 99 5.00 1.53 8.27
C LEU A 99 5.69 2.50 7.29
N ALA A 100 6.58 1.99 6.45
CA ALA A 100 7.25 2.80 5.44
C ALA A 100 6.30 3.26 4.32
N LEU A 101 5.21 2.53 4.09
CA LEU A 101 4.25 2.80 3.01
C LEU A 101 3.36 3.99 3.35
N VAL A 102 3.01 4.17 4.63
CA VAL A 102 2.06 5.19 5.09
C VAL A 102 2.41 6.60 4.58
N PRO A 103 3.59 7.18 4.91
CA PRO A 103 3.91 8.53 4.46
C PRO A 103 4.15 8.62 2.94
N VAL A 104 4.53 7.52 2.27
CA VAL A 104 4.69 7.50 0.80
C VAL A 104 3.34 7.63 0.12
N ILE A 105 2.35 6.84 0.52
CA ILE A 105 1.01 6.84 -0.06
C ILE A 105 0.26 8.12 0.29
N GLU A 106 0.25 8.52 1.56
CA GLU A 106 -0.43 9.75 1.99
C GLU A 106 0.19 10.99 1.32
N GLY A 107 1.52 11.08 1.23
CA GLY A 107 2.22 12.18 0.56
C GLY A 107 2.03 12.22 -0.96
N ALA A 108 1.60 11.12 -1.57
CA ALA A 108 1.22 11.06 -2.99
C ALA A 108 -0.28 11.39 -3.21
N GLY A 109 -1.04 11.70 -2.14
CA GLY A 109 -2.48 11.95 -2.20
C GLY A 109 -3.34 10.68 -2.17
N GLY A 110 -2.76 9.52 -1.84
CA GLY A 110 -3.48 8.27 -1.63
C GLY A 110 -4.01 8.11 -0.21
N VAL A 111 -4.73 7.01 0.02
CA VAL A 111 -5.27 6.63 1.33
C VAL A 111 -4.81 5.22 1.66
N ILE A 112 -4.39 4.99 2.90
CA ILE A 112 -4.03 3.68 3.44
C ILE A 112 -4.59 3.51 4.85
N THR A 113 -5.32 2.42 5.09
CA THR A 113 -6.02 2.15 6.36
C THR A 113 -5.99 0.65 6.67
N ASP A 114 -6.42 0.28 7.88
CA ASP A 114 -6.90 -1.08 8.11
C ASP A 114 -8.23 -1.34 7.36
N TRP A 115 -8.72 -2.57 7.38
CA TRP A 115 -9.95 -2.95 6.68
C TRP A 115 -11.23 -2.39 7.31
N LYS A 116 -11.15 -1.82 8.52
CA LYS A 116 -12.24 -1.10 9.18
C LYS A 116 -12.18 0.41 8.91
N GLY A 117 -11.20 0.88 8.15
CA GLY A 117 -10.98 2.30 7.84
C GLY A 117 -10.24 3.08 8.92
N ASN A 118 -9.68 2.42 9.94
CA ASN A 118 -8.87 3.10 10.95
C ASN A 118 -7.47 3.39 10.41
N LYS A 119 -6.85 4.45 10.94
CA LYS A 119 -5.45 4.76 10.63
C LYS A 119 -4.53 3.64 11.09
N LEU A 120 -3.59 3.28 10.23
CA LEU A 120 -2.49 2.39 10.59
C LEU A 120 -1.52 3.12 11.52
N THR A 121 -1.77 3.03 12.82
CA THR A 121 -0.89 3.59 13.84
C THR A 121 -0.16 2.50 14.59
N TRP A 122 1.09 2.76 14.94
CA TRP A 122 1.79 1.95 15.93
C TRP A 122 2.30 2.85 17.04
N LYS A 123 2.03 2.43 18.27
CA LYS A 123 2.66 2.97 19.46
C LYS A 123 3.66 1.92 19.92
N PRO A 124 4.95 2.28 20.08
CA PRO A 124 5.90 1.40 20.75
C PRO A 124 5.33 1.04 22.13
N SER A 125 5.37 -0.25 22.49
CA SER A 125 5.27 -0.61 23.90
C SER A 125 6.50 -0.04 24.61
N SER A 126 6.34 0.36 25.87
CA SER A 126 7.42 0.85 26.73
C SER A 126 8.56 -0.16 26.91
N ASP A 127 8.33 -1.41 26.53
CA ASP A 127 9.12 -2.57 26.91
C ASP A 127 10.10 -2.98 25.80
N GLY A 128 10.17 -2.22 24.70
CA GLY A 128 11.15 -2.40 23.62
C GLY A 128 10.93 -3.64 22.73
N ASN A 129 9.90 -4.44 22.99
CA ASN A 129 9.57 -5.61 22.18
C ASN A 129 8.77 -5.22 20.93
N PHE A 130 9.33 -5.57 19.77
CA PHE A 130 8.60 -5.63 18.50
C PHE A 130 7.83 -6.96 18.43
N PRO A 131 6.55 -6.98 17.98
CA PRO A 131 5.79 -8.21 17.75
C PRO A 131 6.22 -8.97 16.49
#